data_AF-A0AAU5YKG9-F1
#
_entry.id   AF-A0AAU5YKG9-F1
#
_cell.length_a   1.000
_cell.length_b   1.000
_cell.length_c   1.000
_cell.angle_alpha   90.00
_cell.angle_beta   90.00
_cell.angle_gamma   90.00
#
_symmetry.space_group_name_H-M   'P 1'
#
loop_
_entity.id
_entity.type
_entity.pdbx_description
1 polymer ?
#
loop_
_entity_poly.entity_id
_entity_poly.type
_entity_poly.pdbx_seq_one_letter_code
_entity_poly.pdbx_strand_id
1 'polypeptide(L)'
;MSVQNSDKTPSRKQRLQEKQRRQLAVVDMVDKAEAKARRAEVELAVAVTEAVQVFGDEQSASEGLDMPVEAVRRFLGMAAQDEGAGADNVAEAGG
;
A
#
# COMPACT_ATOMS: atom_id res chain seq x y z
N MET A 1 33.92 -32.01 5.85
CA MET A 1 34.35 -31.67 4.48
C MET A 1 33.45 -30.54 3.97
N SER A 2 33.75 -29.29 4.33
CA SER A 2 33.03 -28.11 3.85
C SER A 2 33.48 -27.83 2.42
N VAL A 3 32.64 -28.16 1.45
CA VAL A 3 32.86 -27.86 0.04
C VAL A 3 32.80 -26.35 -0.15
N GLN A 4 33.99 -25.75 -0.13
CA GLN A 4 34.28 -24.41 -0.62
C GLN A 4 33.89 -24.37 -2.11
N ASN A 5 32.74 -23.78 -2.43
CA ASN A 5 32.46 -23.34 -3.78
C ASN A 5 32.79 -21.85 -3.87
N SER A 6 34.09 -21.56 -3.80
CA SER A 6 34.63 -20.25 -4.18
C SER A 6 34.76 -20.20 -5.71
N ASP A 7 34.30 -19.10 -6.31
CA ASP A 7 34.68 -18.62 -7.64
C ASP A 7 34.31 -19.46 -8.89
N LYS A 8 33.09 -19.97 -8.96
CA LYS A 8 32.50 -20.33 -10.26
C LYS A 8 31.55 -19.23 -10.72
N THR A 9 31.91 -18.55 -11.82
CA THR A 9 30.98 -17.68 -12.56
C THR A 9 29.66 -18.42 -12.72
N PRO A 10 28.53 -17.86 -12.27
CA PRO A 10 27.27 -18.58 -12.19
C PRO A 10 26.90 -19.13 -13.57
N SER A 11 26.50 -20.39 -13.59
CA SER A 11 26.09 -21.09 -14.81
C SER A 11 25.02 -20.30 -15.55
N ARG A 12 24.95 -20.42 -16.88
CA ARG A 12 23.92 -19.77 -17.72
C ARG A 12 22.50 -20.00 -17.17
N LYS A 13 22.24 -21.20 -16.62
CA LYS A 13 20.97 -21.53 -15.96
C LYS A 13 20.77 -20.78 -14.63
N GLN A 14 21.80 -20.71 -13.79
CA GLN A 14 21.74 -19.98 -12.52
C GLN A 14 21.54 -18.48 -12.75
N ARG A 15 22.23 -17.88 -13.73
CA ARG A 15 22.04 -16.48 -14.13
C ARG A 15 20.63 -16.22 -14.64
N LEU A 16 20.07 -17.15 -15.42
CA LEU A 16 18.70 -17.03 -15.92
C LEU A 16 17.67 -17.12 -14.77
N GLN A 17 17.83 -18.09 -13.88
CA GLN A 17 16.96 -18.27 -12.72
C GLN A 17 17.04 -17.06 -11.77
N GLU A 18 18.23 -16.54 -11.53
CA GLU A 18 18.41 -15.33 -10.73
C GLU A 18 17.75 -14.11 -11.39
N LYS A 19 17.87 -13.97 -12.72
CA LYS A 19 17.19 -12.90 -13.46
C LYS A 19 15.67 -13.02 -13.33
N GLN A 20 15.11 -14.22 -13.44
CA GLN A 20 13.68 -14.48 -13.24
C GLN A 20 13.24 -14.18 -11.80
N ARG A 21 14.01 -14.64 -10.80
CA ARG A 21 13.74 -14.36 -9.39
C ARG A 21 13.73 -12.86 -9.09
N ARG A 22 14.71 -12.12 -9.63
CA ARG A 22 14.77 -10.66 -9.47
C ARG A 22 13.59 -9.97 -10.14
N GLN A 23 13.16 -10.43 -11.32
CA GLN A 23 11.97 -9.88 -11.99
C GLN A 23 10.70 -10.10 -11.19
N LEU A 24 10.47 -11.33 -10.71
CA LEU A 24 9.33 -11.66 -9.84
C LEU A 24 9.34 -10.82 -8.56
N ALA A 25 10.51 -10.70 -7.89
CA ALA A 25 10.64 -9.91 -6.68
C ALA A 25 10.32 -8.41 -6.89
N VAL A 26 10.62 -7.85 -8.07
CA VAL A 26 10.26 -6.46 -8.40
C VAL A 26 8.75 -6.31 -8.50
N VAL A 27 8.06 -7.22 -9.19
CA VAL A 27 6.60 -7.20 -9.29
C VAL A 27 5.97 -7.32 -7.91
N ASP A 28 6.39 -8.32 -7.11
CA ASP A 28 5.89 -8.50 -5.75
C ASP A 28 6.11 -7.26 -4.86
N MET A 29 7.23 -6.55 -5.05
CA MET A 29 7.49 -5.30 -4.33
C MET A 29 6.56 -4.17 -4.75
N VAL A 30 6.25 -4.05 -6.05
CA VAL A 30 5.28 -3.06 -6.54
C VAL A 30 3.89 -3.38 -6.02
N ASP A 31 3.44 -4.63 -6.11
CA ASP A 31 2.13 -5.06 -5.63
C ASP A 31 1.97 -4.78 -4.13
N LYS A 32 2.99 -5.08 -3.33
CA LYS A 32 3.00 -4.75 -1.88
C LYS A 32 3.00 -3.25 -1.62
N ALA A 33 3.69 -2.47 -2.43
CA ALA A 33 3.69 -1.01 -2.30
C ALA A 33 2.32 -0.43 -2.66
N GLU A 34 1.67 -0.93 -3.71
CA GLU A 34 0.32 -0.54 -4.11
C GLU A 34 -0.71 -0.91 -3.04
N ALA A 35 -0.64 -2.12 -2.48
CA ALA A 35 -1.51 -2.54 -1.39
C ALA A 35 -1.36 -1.62 -0.16
N LYS A 36 -0.13 -1.22 0.18
CA LYS A 36 0.12 -0.26 1.26
C LYS A 36 -0.41 1.13 0.93
N ALA A 37 -0.26 1.60 -0.30
CA ALA A 37 -0.78 2.88 -0.74
C ALA A 37 -2.30 2.92 -0.63
N ARG A 38 -3.00 1.90 -1.14
CA ARG A 38 -4.46 1.78 -1.02
C ARG A 38 -4.92 1.77 0.43
N ARG A 39 -4.24 1.02 1.31
CA ARG A 39 -4.55 1.02 2.74
C ARG A 39 -4.36 2.40 3.39
N ALA A 40 -3.25 3.08 3.07
CA ALA A 40 -3.01 4.42 3.58
C ALA A 40 -4.04 5.44 3.07
N GLU A 41 -4.52 5.29 1.83
CA GLU A 41 -5.61 6.12 1.28
C GLU A 41 -6.92 5.91 2.03
N VAL A 42 -7.26 4.67 2.41
CA VAL A 42 -8.45 4.37 3.22
C VAL A 42 -8.31 4.93 4.63
N GLU A 43 -7.16 4.72 5.28
CA GLU A 43 -6.90 5.29 6.61
C GLU A 43 -6.97 6.83 6.60
N LEU A 44 -6.47 7.46 5.53
CA LEU A 44 -6.61 8.90 5.31
C LEU A 44 -8.08 9.30 5.13
N ALA A 45 -8.87 8.53 4.38
CA ALA A 45 -10.30 8.80 4.18
C ALA A 45 -11.08 8.80 5.51
N VAL A 46 -10.78 7.86 6.39
CA VAL A 46 -11.36 7.81 7.75
C VAL A 46 -10.93 9.04 8.55
N ALA A 47 -9.62 9.35 8.59
CA ALA A 47 -9.11 10.51 9.33
C ALA A 47 -9.71 11.85 8.84
N VAL A 48 -9.92 12.01 7.53
CA VAL A 48 -10.59 13.18 6.96
C VAL A 48 -12.06 13.24 7.38
N THR A 49 -12.74 12.10 7.44
CA THR A 49 -14.13 12.02 7.91
C THR A 49 -14.24 12.40 9.38
N GLU A 50 -13.32 11.93 10.22
CA GLU A 50 -13.22 12.35 11.62
C GLU A 50 -12.92 13.85 11.75
N ALA A 51 -12.01 14.38 10.95
CA ALA A 51 -11.71 15.81 10.93
C ALA A 51 -12.96 16.63 10.57
N VAL A 52 -13.73 16.26 9.55
CA VAL A 52 -14.99 16.94 9.20
C VAL A 52 -15.99 16.90 10.34
N GLN A 53 -16.08 15.79 11.09
CA GLN A 53 -16.93 15.72 12.29
C GLN A 53 -16.44 16.64 13.41
N VAL A 54 -15.12 16.78 13.59
CA VAL A 54 -14.52 17.66 14.62
C VAL A 54 -14.66 19.14 14.26
N PHE A 55 -14.42 19.50 12.99
CA PHE A 55 -14.51 20.87 12.50
C PHE A 55 -15.96 21.31 12.17
N GLY A 56 -16.87 20.35 11.98
CA GLY A 56 -18.31 20.56 11.81
C GLY A 56 -18.78 20.68 10.35
N ASP A 57 -17.91 21.09 9.44
CA ASP A 57 -18.22 21.22 8.01
C ASP A 57 -16.99 20.98 7.11
N GLU A 58 -17.24 20.72 5.82
CA GLU A 58 -16.20 20.41 4.83
C GLU A 58 -15.22 21.58 4.57
N GLN A 59 -15.69 22.82 4.67
CA GLN A 59 -14.91 24.03 4.40
C GLN A 59 -13.95 24.31 5.56
N SER A 60 -14.43 24.22 6.80
CA SER A 60 -13.65 24.33 8.02
C SER A 60 -12.61 23.21 8.13
N ALA A 61 -12.96 21.98 7.72
CA ALA A 61 -12.01 20.88 7.65
C ALA A 61 -10.96 21.08 6.55
N SER A 62 -11.34 21.63 5.39
CA SER A 62 -10.41 21.98 4.31
C SER A 62 -9.37 23.00 4.78
N GLU A 63 -9.79 24.02 5.53
CA GLU A 63 -8.88 25.01 6.12
C GLU A 63 -8.01 24.39 7.23
N GLY A 64 -8.61 23.58 8.11
CA GLY A 64 -7.90 22.96 9.24
C GLY A 64 -6.88 21.89 8.83
N LEU A 65 -7.12 21.21 7.71
CA LEU A 65 -6.23 20.19 7.14
C LEU A 65 -5.29 20.73 6.06
N ASP A 66 -5.39 22.02 5.71
CA ASP A 66 -4.64 22.67 4.63
C ASP A 66 -4.69 21.87 3.31
N MET A 67 -5.91 21.45 2.93
CA MET A 67 -6.16 20.68 1.72
C MET A 67 -7.36 21.22 0.96
N PRO A 68 -7.43 21.07 -0.37
CA PRO A 68 -8.58 21.56 -1.13
C PRO A 68 -9.87 20.83 -0.76
N VAL A 69 -10.99 21.56 -0.76
CA VAL A 69 -12.34 21.02 -0.49
C VAL A 69 -12.68 19.83 -1.38
N GLU A 70 -12.21 19.84 -2.64
CA GLU A 70 -12.40 18.72 -3.57
C GLU A 70 -11.72 17.43 -3.07
N ALA A 71 -10.55 17.54 -2.43
CA ALA A 71 -9.88 16.40 -1.83
C ALA A 71 -10.67 15.88 -0.62
N VAL A 72 -11.16 16.78 0.24
CA VAL A 72 -12.02 16.41 1.38
C VAL A 72 -13.24 15.61 0.90
N ARG A 73 -13.97 16.14 -0.09
CA ARG A 73 -15.14 15.46 -0.68
C ARG A 73 -14.82 14.11 -1.28
N ARG A 74 -13.68 13.99 -1.96
CA ARG A 74 -13.22 12.72 -2.53
C ARG A 74 -12.98 11.68 -1.43
N PHE A 75 -12.31 12.06 -0.34
CA PHE A 75 -12.05 11.18 0.79
C PHE A 75 -13.34 10.79 1.52
N LEU A 76 -14.28 11.71 1.71
CA LEU A 76 -15.61 11.40 2.25
C LEU A 76 -16.37 10.39 1.37
N GLY A 77 -16.30 10.55 0.05
CA GLY A 77 -16.87 9.60 -0.90
C GLY A 77 -16.24 8.21 -0.84
N MET A 78 -14.92 8.13 -0.62
CA MET A 78 -14.20 6.85 -0.43
C MET A 78 -14.56 6.17 0.89
N ALA A 79 -14.62 6.92 2.00
CA ALA A 79 -15.00 6.38 3.31
C ALA A 79 -16.43 5.81 3.30
N ALA A 80 -17.37 6.47 2.61
CA ALA A 80 -18.74 5.98 2.46
C ALA A 80 -18.86 4.68 1.64
N GLN A 81 -17.89 4.37 0.78
CA GLN A 81 -17.86 3.15 -0.03
C GLN A 81 -17.18 1.97 0.67
N ASP A 82 -16.21 2.24 1.56
CA ASP A 82 -15.40 1.21 2.23
C ASP A 82 -16.12 0.50 3.40
N GLU A 83 -17.08 1.15 4.05
CA GLU A 83 -17.97 0.53 5.05
C GLU A 83 -18.73 -0.72 4.50
N GLY A 84 -18.81 -0.89 3.18
CA GLY A 84 -19.39 -2.06 2.53
C GLY A 84 -18.41 -3.19 2.18
N ALA A 85 -17.09 -2.99 2.31
CA ALA A 85 -16.06 -3.90 1.78
C ALA A 85 -15.14 -4.53 2.85
N GLY A 86 -15.17 -4.04 4.10
CA GLY A 86 -14.24 -4.44 5.16
C GLY A 86 -14.60 -5.72 5.90
N ALA A 87 -14.27 -6.90 5.33
CA ALA A 87 -14.18 -8.13 6.15
C ALA A 87 -13.14 -9.16 5.66
N ASP A 88 -12.53 -9.00 4.50
CA ASP A 88 -11.57 -9.98 3.99
C ASP A 88 -10.25 -9.28 3.67
N ASN A 89 -9.28 -9.39 4.58
CA ASN A 89 -7.83 -9.37 4.36
C ASN A 89 -7.07 -9.14 5.68
N VAL A 90 -7.48 -9.85 6.74
CA VAL A 90 -6.58 -10.22 7.85
C VAL A 90 -6.20 -11.68 7.64
N ALA A 91 -5.35 -11.94 6.66
CA ALA A 91 -4.68 -13.22 6.50
C ALA A 91 -3.19 -12.97 6.27
N GLU A 92 -2.51 -12.78 7.39
CA GLU A 92 -1.23 -13.40 7.71
C GLU A 92 -0.41 -13.97 6.53
N ALA A 93 0.67 -13.28 6.19
CA ALA A 93 1.82 -13.91 5.52
C ALA A 93 3.08 -13.65 6.35
N GLY A 94 3.12 -14.31 7.51
CA GLY A 94 4.30 -14.44 8.35
C GLY A 94 4.54 -15.92 8.64
N GLY A 95 5.22 -16.62 7.74
CA GLY A 95 5.67 -18.00 7.87
C GLY A 95 6.72 -18.34 6.83
#